data_AF-A0AAV2MGF5-F1
#
_entry.id   AF-A0AAV2MGF5-F1
#
_cell.length_a   1.000
_cell.length_b   1.000
_cell.length_c   1.000
_cell.angle_alpha   90.00
_cell.angle_beta   90.00
_cell.angle_gamma   90.00
#
_symmetry.space_group_name_H-M   'P 1'
#
loop_
_entity.id
_entity.type
_entity.pdbx_description
1 polymer ?
#
loop_
_entity_poly.entity_id
_entity_poly.type
_entity_poly.pdbx_seq_one_letter_code
_entity_poly.pdbx_strand_id
1 'polypeptide(L)'
;MRQFPWRRHNHPFSLSFLEEALRYVGMNEVHKAVTLYLATLKKEETVPVQRSVYREFLFLTMAAMGKDHVAAFDKKYKSAFSRLTGTLSLEEIQKNRVQAPTTKALDCRRSFHPPLEC
;
A
#
# COMPACT_ATOMS: atom_id res chain seq x y z
N MET A 1 19.28 -15.71 28.00
CA MET A 1 18.05 -15.31 27.26
C MET A 1 18.47 -14.55 26.01
N ARG A 2 18.17 -15.06 24.81
CA ARG A 2 18.47 -14.35 23.55
C ARG A 2 17.42 -13.26 23.37
N GLN A 3 17.81 -12.01 23.57
CA GLN A 3 16.98 -10.87 23.17
C GLN A 3 16.93 -10.87 21.65
N PHE A 4 15.75 -11.15 21.08
CA PHE A 4 15.58 -11.04 19.63
C PHE A 4 15.53 -9.55 19.27
N PRO A 5 16.41 -9.07 18.38
CA PRO A 5 16.44 -7.68 17.96
C PRO A 5 15.35 -7.47 16.89
N TRP A 6 14.09 -7.80 17.19
CA TRP A 6 12.92 -7.38 16.42
C TRP A 6 12.75 -5.89 16.66
N ARG A 7 13.67 -5.21 15.98
CA ARG A 7 13.89 -3.82 15.64
C ARG A 7 12.80 -2.91 16.18
N ARG A 8 13.25 -1.83 16.82
CA ARG A 8 12.57 -0.53 16.79
C ARG A 8 11.84 -0.41 15.46
N HIS A 9 10.52 -0.18 15.51
CA HIS A 9 9.70 0.05 14.33
C HIS A 9 10.22 1.32 13.64
N ASN A 10 11.22 1.20 12.78
CA ASN A 10 11.79 2.28 11.98
C ASN A 10 10.88 2.58 10.77
N HIS A 11 9.57 2.59 10.99
CA HIS A 11 8.59 2.92 9.97
C HIS A 11 7.68 4.05 10.48
N PRO A 12 7.24 4.97 9.61
CA PRO A 12 6.51 6.18 10.01
C PRO A 12 5.03 5.91 10.37
N PHE A 13 4.60 4.66 10.27
CA PHE A 13 3.20 4.28 10.39
C PHE A 13 2.84 3.89 11.83
N SER A 14 1.78 4.50 12.37
CA SER A 14 1.18 4.17 13.67
C SER A 14 0.04 3.14 13.51
N LEU A 15 -0.46 2.63 14.64
CA LEU A 15 -1.68 1.81 14.64
C LEU A 15 -2.90 2.59 14.12
N SER A 16 -3.06 3.84 14.55
CA SER A 16 -4.14 4.71 14.08
C SER A 16 -4.11 4.97 12.58
N PHE A 17 -2.91 5.07 11.99
CA PHE A 17 -2.76 5.11 10.55
C PHE A 17 -3.29 3.84 9.89
N LEU A 18 -2.93 2.67 10.42
CA LEU A 18 -3.34 1.38 9.86
C LEU A 18 -4.86 1.21 9.93
N GLU A 19 -5.48 1.54 11.07
CA GLU A 19 -6.94 1.49 11.25
C GLU A 19 -7.66 2.36 10.22
N GLU A 20 -7.20 3.59 10.01
CA GLU A 20 -7.78 4.51 9.04
C GLU A 20 -7.55 4.05 7.59
N ALA A 21 -6.35 3.53 7.29
CA ALA A 21 -6.05 2.95 5.99
C ALA A 21 -6.96 1.74 5.69
N LEU A 22 -7.17 0.86 6.67
CA LEU A 22 -8.08 -0.28 6.58
C LEU A 22 -9.53 0.17 6.38
N ARG A 23 -9.96 1.24 7.06
CA ARG A 23 -11.29 1.84 6.85
C ARG A 23 -11.48 2.28 5.40
N TYR A 24 -10.52 3.00 4.82
CA TYR A 24 -10.59 3.40 3.42
C TYR A 24 -10.54 2.22 2.44
N VAL A 25 -9.70 1.22 2.70
CA VAL A 25 -9.64 -0.01 1.90
C VAL A 25 -10.97 -0.75 1.94
N GLY A 26 -11.56 -0.92 3.13
CA GLY A 26 -12.88 -1.51 3.35
C GLY A 26 -14.01 -0.79 2.59
N MET A 27 -13.95 0.54 2.53
CA MET A 27 -14.88 1.36 1.76
C MET A 27 -14.53 1.47 0.26
N ASN A 28 -13.47 0.78 -0.20
CA ASN A 28 -12.94 0.85 -1.55
C ASN A 28 -12.55 2.29 -2.00
N GLU A 29 -12.18 3.13 -1.03
CA GLU A 29 -11.72 4.52 -1.20
C GLU A 29 -10.19 4.58 -1.39
N VAL A 30 -9.67 3.81 -2.34
CA VAL A 30 -8.21 3.63 -2.57
C VAL A 30 -7.45 4.95 -2.71
N HIS A 31 -8.02 5.96 -3.37
CA HIS A 31 -7.37 7.27 -3.50
C HIS A 31 -7.09 7.91 -2.13
N LYS A 32 -8.04 7.90 -1.20
CA LYS A 32 -7.85 8.48 0.13
C LYS A 32 -6.81 7.69 0.93
N ALA A 33 -6.84 6.37 0.83
CA ALA A 33 -5.85 5.51 1.47
C ALA A 33 -4.42 5.82 0.98
N VAL A 34 -4.23 5.95 -0.34
CA VAL A 34 -2.93 6.31 -0.93
C VAL A 34 -2.50 7.73 -0.54
N THR A 35 -3.41 8.70 -0.58
CA THR A 35 -3.10 10.07 -0.15
C THR A 35 -2.66 10.11 1.31
N LEU A 36 -3.34 9.39 2.21
CA LEU A 36 -2.95 9.27 3.62
C LEU A 36 -1.54 8.69 3.75
N TYR A 37 -1.26 7.59 3.04
CA TYR A 37 0.06 6.95 3.02
C TYR A 37 1.17 7.90 2.58
N LEU A 38 0.97 8.62 1.49
CA LEU A 38 1.96 9.58 0.98
C LEU A 38 2.15 10.78 1.92
N ALA A 39 1.09 11.26 2.57
CA ALA A 39 1.17 12.32 3.57
C ALA A 39 2.01 11.89 4.78
N THR A 40 1.83 10.66 5.26
CA THR A 40 2.64 10.10 6.35
C THR A 40 4.11 9.97 5.96
N LEU A 41 4.41 9.50 4.75
CA LEU A 41 5.80 9.44 4.26
C LEU A 41 6.47 10.82 4.14
N LYS A 42 5.70 11.84 3.74
CA LYS A 42 6.20 13.22 3.61
C LYS A 42 6.54 13.84 4.96
N LYS A 43 5.76 13.55 6.01
CA LYS A 43 5.95 14.10 7.35
C LYS A 43 7.24 13.64 8.02
N GLU A 44 7.61 12.38 7.81
CA GLU A 44 8.67 11.72 8.56
C GLU A 44 10.01 11.66 7.78
N GLU A 45 10.11 12.38 6.65
CA GLU A 45 11.28 12.42 5.74
C GLU A 45 11.91 11.04 5.50
N THR A 46 11.06 10.02 5.41
CA THR A 46 11.52 8.63 5.55
C THR A 46 12.39 8.15 4.40
N VAL A 47 13.22 7.16 4.72
CA VAL A 47 14.00 6.36 3.78
C VAL A 47 13.18 5.92 2.54
N PRO A 48 13.83 5.76 1.37
CA PRO A 48 13.13 5.52 0.13
C PRO A 48 12.27 4.25 0.19
N VAL A 49 11.05 4.36 -0.34
CA VAL A 49 10.09 3.26 -0.36
C VAL A 49 10.68 2.11 -1.20
N GLN A 50 10.82 0.93 -0.60
CA GLN A 50 11.41 -0.22 -1.30
C GLN A 50 10.47 -0.85 -2.34
N ARG A 51 9.15 -0.68 -2.18
CA ARG A 51 8.11 -1.29 -3.01
C ARG A 51 7.22 -0.20 -3.59
N SER A 52 6.52 -0.48 -4.68
CA SER A 52 5.56 0.47 -5.22
C SER A 52 4.34 0.60 -4.32
N VAL A 53 3.72 1.78 -4.29
CA VAL A 53 2.47 2.03 -3.57
C VAL A 53 1.40 1.00 -3.93
N TYR A 54 1.29 0.66 -5.21
CA TYR A 54 0.41 -0.41 -5.67
C TYR A 54 0.62 -1.72 -4.91
N ARG A 55 1.86 -2.16 -4.68
CA ARG A 55 2.14 -3.44 -4.01
C ARG A 55 1.79 -3.40 -2.53
N GLU A 56 2.03 -2.27 -1.85
CA GLU A 56 1.66 -2.09 -0.44
C GLU A 56 0.14 -2.21 -0.27
N PHE A 57 -0.63 -1.49 -1.10
CA PHE A 57 -2.10 -1.55 -1.01
C PHE A 57 -2.71 -2.83 -1.59
N LEU A 58 -2.08 -3.45 -2.58
CA LEU A 58 -2.48 -4.78 -3.05
C LEU A 58 -2.34 -5.81 -1.92
N PHE A 59 -1.21 -5.81 -1.22
CA PHE A 59 -0.99 -6.68 -0.05
C PHE A 59 -2.02 -6.41 1.03
N LEU A 60 -2.22 -5.14 1.39
CA LEU A 60 -3.18 -4.75 2.42
C LEU A 60 -4.60 -5.18 2.06
N THR A 61 -5.02 -4.99 0.81
CA THR A 61 -6.35 -5.41 0.34
C THR A 61 -6.51 -6.93 0.41
N MET A 62 -5.53 -7.70 -0.06
CA MET A 62 -5.60 -9.16 -0.01
C MET A 62 -5.61 -9.69 1.43
N ALA A 63 -4.82 -9.08 2.33
CA ALA A 63 -4.75 -9.48 3.72
C ALA A 63 -6.02 -9.11 4.51
N ALA A 64 -6.61 -7.94 4.23
CA ALA A 64 -7.77 -7.43 4.97
C ALA A 64 -9.12 -7.90 4.42
N MET A 65 -9.24 -8.06 3.10
CA MET A 65 -10.52 -8.32 2.42
C MET A 65 -10.52 -9.60 1.58
N GLY A 66 -9.36 -10.19 1.30
CA GLY A 66 -9.26 -11.39 0.48
C GLY A 66 -9.11 -11.13 -1.02
N LYS A 67 -8.95 -12.21 -1.79
CA LYS A 67 -8.59 -12.17 -3.22
C LYS A 67 -9.70 -11.65 -4.13
N ASP A 68 -10.96 -11.85 -3.75
CA ASP A 68 -12.11 -11.47 -4.58
C ASP A 68 -12.23 -9.95 -4.76
N HIS A 69 -11.61 -9.18 -3.86
CA HIS A 69 -11.60 -7.73 -3.92
C HIS A 69 -10.48 -7.14 -4.77
N VAL A 70 -9.54 -7.95 -5.28
CA VAL A 70 -8.39 -7.48 -6.06
C VAL A 70 -8.83 -6.78 -7.35
N ALA A 71 -9.83 -7.31 -8.05
CA ALA A 71 -10.32 -6.71 -9.30
C ALA A 71 -10.96 -5.32 -9.06
N ALA A 72 -11.71 -5.17 -7.97
CA ALA A 72 -12.30 -3.90 -7.58
C ALA A 72 -11.22 -2.87 -7.17
N PHE A 73 -10.22 -3.33 -6.41
CA PHE A 73 -9.04 -2.55 -6.04
C PHE A 73 -8.28 -2.06 -7.27
N ASP A 74 -8.00 -2.93 -8.25
CA ASP A 74 -7.26 -2.55 -9.47
C ASP A 74 -7.91 -1.39 -10.21
N LYS A 75 -9.25 -1.46 -10.39
CA LYS A 75 -10.02 -0.41 -11.04
C LYS A 75 -9.90 0.90 -10.28
N LYS A 76 -10.05 0.87 -8.95
CA LYS A 76 -9.94 2.06 -8.09
C LYS A 76 -8.52 2.61 -8.02
N TYR A 77 -7.51 1.76 -7.97
CA TYR A 77 -6.11 2.18 -7.99
C TYR A 77 -5.77 2.85 -9.32
N LYS A 78 -6.23 2.34 -10.46
CA LYS A 78 -6.03 2.99 -11.77
C LYS A 78 -6.62 4.40 -11.80
N SER A 79 -7.85 4.56 -11.30
CA SER A 79 -8.48 5.88 -11.16
C SER A 79 -7.74 6.78 -10.17
N ALA A 80 -7.29 6.25 -9.04
CA ALA A 80 -6.52 6.99 -8.06
C ALA A 80 -5.19 7.47 -8.62
N PHE A 81 -4.46 6.59 -9.32
CA PHE A 81 -3.19 6.87 -9.97
C PHE A 81 -3.33 8.01 -10.98
N SER A 82 -4.33 7.97 -11.86
CA SER A 82 -4.59 9.05 -12.82
C SER A 82 -4.86 10.41 -12.17
N ARG A 83 -5.46 10.42 -10.98
CA ARG A 83 -5.68 11.65 -10.22
C ARG A 83 -4.39 12.13 -9.56
N LEU A 84 -3.66 11.22 -8.93
CA LEU A 84 -2.39 11.51 -8.25
C LEU A 84 -1.33 12.05 -9.22
N THR A 85 -1.28 11.54 -10.45
CA THR A 85 -0.38 12.07 -11.50
C THR A 85 -0.70 13.50 -11.92
N GLY A 86 -1.92 13.98 -11.68
CA GLY A 86 -2.30 15.38 -11.91
C GLY A 86 -2.06 16.30 -10.71
N THR A 87 -1.85 15.75 -9.51
CA THR A 87 -1.71 16.52 -8.26
C THR A 87 -0.30 16.51 -7.68
N LEU A 88 0.47 15.45 -7.89
CA LEU A 88 1.82 15.28 -7.35
C LEU A 88 2.89 15.74 -8.34
N SER A 89 4.03 16.19 -7.83
CA SER A 89 5.18 16.47 -8.69
C SER A 89 5.79 15.17 -9.23
N LEU A 90 6.53 15.26 -10.36
CA LEU A 90 7.23 14.10 -10.92
C LEU A 90 8.23 13.49 -9.94
N GLU A 91 8.88 14.35 -9.14
CA GLU A 91 9.81 13.93 -8.09
C GLU A 91 9.10 13.14 -6.98
N GLU A 92 7.93 13.60 -6.51
CA GLU A 92 7.13 12.89 -5.51
C GLU A 92 6.64 11.53 -6.03
N ILE A 93 6.26 11.46 -7.31
CA ILE A 93 5.83 10.22 -7.96
C ILE A 93 6.98 9.21 -8.02
N GLN A 94 8.17 9.65 -8.44
CA GLN A 94 9.36 8.80 -8.55
C GLN A 94 9.88 8.36 -7.18
N LYS A 95 10.04 9.30 -6.25
CA LYS A 95 10.53 9.05 -4.88
C LYS A 95 9.66 8.03 -4.14
N ASN A 96 8.34 8.15 -4.27
CA ASN A 96 7.39 7.27 -3.58
C ASN A 96 6.99 6.04 -4.40
N ARG A 97 7.54 5.87 -5.61
CA ARG A 97 7.22 4.75 -6.52
C ARG A 97 5.72 4.61 -6.76
N VAL A 98 5.04 5.75 -6.94
CA VAL A 98 3.65 5.82 -7.38
C VAL A 98 3.64 5.45 -8.85
N GLN A 99 3.34 4.19 -9.15
CA GLN A 99 3.40 3.67 -10.52
C GLN A 99 2.22 2.75 -10.80
N ALA A 100 1.93 2.57 -12.09
CA ALA A 100 0.96 1.59 -12.56
C ALA A 100 1.37 0.15 -12.15
N PRO A 101 0.42 -0.80 -12.13
CA PRO A 101 0.72 -2.20 -11.85
C PRO A 101 1.75 -2.72 -12.86
N THR A 102 2.90 -3.20 -12.39
CA THR A 102 3.89 -3.89 -13.24
C THR A 102 3.59 -5.38 -13.27
N THR A 103 4.10 -6.10 -14.27
CA THR A 103 3.95 -7.57 -14.37
C THR A 103 4.36 -8.28 -13.08
N LYS A 104 5.49 -7.89 -12.48
CA LYS A 104 5.94 -8.41 -11.17
C LYS A 104 4.95 -8.14 -10.03
N ALA A 105 4.25 -7.01 -10.08
CA ALA A 105 3.25 -6.67 -9.08
C ALA A 105 1.94 -7.46 -9.27
N LEU A 106 1.61 -7.82 -10.51
CA LEU A 106 0.53 -8.77 -10.81
C LEU A 106 0.88 -10.18 -10.34
N ASP A 107 2.14 -10.60 -10.49
CA ASP A 107 2.61 -11.91 -10.02
C ASP A 107 2.52 -12.07 -8.50
N CYS A 108 2.64 -10.99 -7.73
CA CYS A 108 2.49 -11.01 -6.27
C CYS A 108 1.12 -11.53 -5.81
N ARG A 109 0.10 -11.50 -6.68
CA ARG A 109 -1.23 -12.08 -6.41
C ARG A 109 -1.16 -13.60 -6.23
N ARG A 110 -0.19 -14.25 -6.86
CA ARG A 110 0.03 -15.71 -6.78
C ARG A 110 0.72 -16.12 -5.48
N SER A 111 1.41 -15.20 -4.80
CA SER A 111 2.14 -15.49 -3.56
C SER A 111 1.24 -15.72 -2.36
N PHE A 112 0.00 -15.24 -2.41
CA PHE A 112 -1.00 -15.58 -1.43
C PHE A 112 -1.61 -16.91 -1.84
N HIS A 113 -1.19 -18.00 -1.20
CA HIS A 113 -1.87 -19.29 -1.32
C HIS A 113 -3.27 -19.22 -0.66
N PRO A 114 -4.17 -20.19 -0.91
CA PRO A 114 -5.37 -20.34 -0.08
C PRO A 114 -5.00 -20.30 1.42
N PRO A 115 -5.89 -19.83 2.31
CA PRO A 115 -5.68 -19.94 3.75
C PRO A 115 -5.27 -21.37 4.09
N LEU A 116 -4.27 -21.54 4.97
CA LEU A 116 -3.91 -22.87 5.46
C LEU A 116 -5.17 -23.48 6.09
N GLU A 117 -5.69 -24.56 5.51
CA GLU A 117 -6.73 -25.35 6.15
C GLU A 117 -6.13 -25.95 7.42
N CYS A 118 -6.79 -25.71 8.55
CA CYS A 118 -6.41 -26.25 9.86
C CYS A 118 -7.11 -27.58 10.12
#